data_AF-A0A7S0R1C5-F1
#
_entry.id   AF-A0A7S0R1C5-F1
#
_cell.length_a   1.000
_cell.length_b   1.000
_cell.length_c   1.000
_cell.angle_alpha   90.00
_cell.angle_beta   90.00
_cell.angle_gamma   90.00
#
_symmetry.space_group_name_H-M   'P 1'
#
loop_
_entity.id
_entity.type
_entity.pdbx_description
1 polymer ?
#
loop_
_entity_poly.entity_id
_entity_poly.type
_entity_poly.pdbx_seq_one_letter_code
_entity_poly.pdbx_strand_id
1 'polypeptide(L)'
;GVEVPSRVGLEVLAAAVDRHWNQSTVVIPACTVLASLAKGPDSPNGSGPSRSARGPPSREASAPWQPAMAGLIRALRARPGDVAVAVSACVALAWTVEKQARPCGTLVADMMSALVMVLRAHQGDADVAEAACFLLSAVAKDAGDQDKEHMMRSGAPLLVVMVLRHYAEQAGDVEPVLRRAVNALRLVLLLADSATAGAVSLAGAPAALRKIQGRFPEGHALHRAAGTALQALTAQ
;
A
#
# COMPACT_ATOMS: atom_id res chain seq x y z
N GLY A 1 -25.83 20.67 4.97
CA GLY A 1 -24.49 20.98 4.44
C GLY A 1 -23.49 20.29 5.31
N VAL A 2 -22.92 19.18 4.82
CA VAL A 2 -21.88 18.44 5.54
C VAL A 2 -20.57 19.07 5.11
N GLU A 3 -19.94 19.81 6.02
CA GLU A 3 -18.67 20.47 5.75
C GLU A 3 -17.63 19.44 5.31
N VAL A 4 -17.01 19.71 4.17
CA VAL A 4 -15.67 19.22 3.85
C VAL A 4 -14.84 19.35 5.12
N PRO A 5 -14.15 18.31 5.61
CA PRO A 5 -13.35 18.43 6.81
C PRO A 5 -12.46 19.65 6.66
N SER A 6 -12.69 20.64 7.53
CA SER A 6 -12.10 21.96 7.36
C SER A 6 -10.60 21.75 7.21
N ARG A 7 -9.99 22.39 6.23
CA ARG A 7 -8.55 22.38 6.00
C ARG A 7 -7.75 22.52 7.31
N VAL A 8 -8.32 23.28 8.25
CA VAL A 8 -7.88 23.44 9.64
C VAL A 8 -7.77 22.11 10.41
N GLY A 9 -8.76 21.21 10.34
CA GLY A 9 -8.72 19.92 11.01
C GLY A 9 -7.59 19.00 10.52
N LEU A 10 -7.32 18.99 9.21
CA LEU A 10 -6.20 18.24 8.64
C LEU A 10 -4.84 18.87 9.03
N GLU A 11 -4.74 20.20 9.06
CA GLU A 11 -3.54 20.91 9.50
C GLU A 11 -3.23 20.66 10.99
N VAL A 12 -4.25 20.68 11.86
CA VAL A 12 -4.11 20.35 13.29
C VAL A 12 -3.66 18.89 13.46
N LEU A 13 -4.26 17.98 12.70
CA LEU A 13 -3.91 16.56 12.74
C LEU A 13 -2.47 16.34 12.27
N ALA A 14 -2.07 16.98 11.18
CA ALA A 14 -0.70 16.93 10.69
C ALA A 14 0.30 17.46 11.72
N ALA A 15 0.00 18.60 12.36
CA ALA A 15 0.83 19.17 13.42
C ALA A 15 0.91 18.25 14.67
N ALA A 16 -0.19 17.59 15.03
CA ALA A 16 -0.20 16.64 16.13
C ALA A 16 0.69 15.41 15.85
N VAL A 17 0.56 14.82 14.65
CA VAL A 17 1.41 13.70 14.22
C VAL A 17 2.87 14.15 14.12
N ASP A 18 3.14 15.35 13.63
CA ASP A 18 4.50 15.88 13.51
C ASP A 18 5.20 16.08 14.86
N ARG A 19 4.45 16.42 15.91
CA ARG A 19 5.00 16.57 17.28
C ARG A 19 5.09 15.26 18.03
N HIS A 20 4.19 14.32 17.76
CA HIS A 20 4.01 13.09 18.55
C HIS A 20 4.17 11.81 17.74
N TRP A 21 4.94 11.83 16.64
CA TRP A 21 5.18 10.69 15.75
C TRP A 21 5.78 9.46 16.46
N ASN A 22 6.43 9.65 17.61
CA ASN A 22 6.99 8.55 18.40
C ASN A 22 6.02 7.98 19.46
N GLN A 23 4.82 8.54 19.63
CA GLN A 23 3.82 8.11 20.59
C GLN A 23 2.70 7.33 19.88
N SER A 24 2.64 6.01 20.09
CA SER A 24 1.60 5.16 19.48
C SER A 24 0.18 5.56 19.88
N THR A 25 -0.01 6.07 21.11
CA THR A 25 -1.29 6.57 21.63
C THR A 25 -1.83 7.78 20.86
N VAL A 26 -0.98 8.54 20.18
CA VAL A 26 -1.38 9.67 19.32
C VAL A 26 -1.46 9.25 17.86
N VAL A 27 -0.45 8.49 17.40
CA VAL A 27 -0.34 8.08 15.99
C VAL A 27 -1.50 7.18 15.56
N ILE A 28 -1.89 6.20 16.38
CA ILE A 28 -2.95 5.23 16.02
C ILE A 28 -4.29 5.95 15.82
N PRO A 29 -4.81 6.76 16.79
CA PRO A 29 -6.02 7.54 16.55
C PRO A 29 -5.90 8.49 15.37
N ALA A 30 -4.73 9.12 15.18
CA ALA A 30 -4.51 10.02 14.06
C ALA A 30 -4.63 9.30 12.71
N CYS A 31 -4.14 8.06 12.61
CA CYS A 31 -4.32 7.21 11.43
C CYS A 31 -5.79 6.91 11.16
N THR A 32 -6.57 6.60 12.20
CA THR A 32 -8.01 6.34 12.07
C THR A 32 -8.76 7.57 11.57
N VAL A 33 -8.43 8.75 12.10
CA VAL A 33 -9.02 10.02 11.64
C VAL A 33 -8.61 10.28 10.20
N LEU A 34 -7.32 10.21 9.85
CA LEU A 34 -6.84 10.39 8.48
C LEU A 34 -7.50 9.43 7.49
N ALA A 35 -7.62 8.16 7.84
CA ALA A 35 -8.27 7.16 6.98
C ALA A 35 -9.76 7.48 6.78
N SER A 36 -10.46 7.92 7.82
CA SER A 36 -11.87 8.31 7.75
C SER A 36 -12.05 9.55 6.88
N LEU A 37 -11.20 10.57 7.06
CA LEU A 37 -11.17 11.77 6.24
C LEU A 37 -10.89 11.43 4.77
N ALA A 38 -9.95 10.51 4.52
CA ALA A 38 -9.59 10.10 3.17
C ALA A 38 -10.69 9.28 2.46
N LYS A 39 -11.48 8.49 3.21
CA LYS A 39 -12.62 7.76 2.66
C LYS A 39 -13.80 8.68 2.31
N GLY A 40 -13.99 9.76 3.08
CA GLY A 40 -15.15 10.65 2.96
C GLY A 40 -16.45 10.03 3.48
N PRO A 41 -17.54 10.82 3.59
CA PRO A 41 -18.82 10.37 4.16
C PRO A 41 -19.58 9.34 3.29
N ASP A 42 -19.28 9.24 1.98
CA ASP A 42 -20.05 8.43 1.02
C ASP A 42 -19.49 7.01 0.80
N SER A 43 -19.03 6.33 1.84
CA SER A 43 -18.56 4.95 1.68
C SER A 43 -19.23 3.95 2.63
N PRO A 44 -20.51 3.62 2.43
CA PRO A 44 -21.02 2.30 2.76
C PRO A 44 -20.79 1.40 1.53
N ASN A 45 -19.96 0.37 1.66
CA ASN A 45 -19.83 -0.75 0.71
C ASN A 45 -20.04 -0.45 -0.79
N GLY A 46 -18.96 -0.13 -1.50
CA GLY A 46 -18.76 -0.63 -2.87
C GLY A 46 -19.55 0.00 -4.02
N SER A 47 -20.22 1.13 -3.85
CA SER A 47 -20.96 1.79 -4.96
C SER A 47 -20.81 3.31 -4.98
N GLY A 48 -19.62 3.83 -4.68
CA GLY A 48 -19.22 5.16 -5.13
C GLY A 48 -18.82 5.14 -6.62
N PRO A 49 -19.02 6.23 -7.38
CA PRO A 49 -18.71 6.25 -8.81
C PRO A 49 -17.27 5.79 -9.04
N SER A 50 -17.12 4.81 -9.95
CA SER A 50 -15.84 4.28 -10.39
C SER A 50 -14.91 5.43 -10.73
N ARG A 51 -13.70 5.40 -10.15
CA ARG A 51 -12.66 6.43 -10.25
C ARG A 51 -12.22 6.76 -11.69
N SER A 52 -12.70 6.03 -12.71
CA SER A 52 -12.46 6.38 -14.11
C SER A 52 -12.92 7.80 -14.48
N ALA A 53 -13.81 8.42 -13.69
CA ALA A 53 -14.28 9.79 -13.88
C ALA A 53 -13.54 10.87 -13.07
N ARG A 54 -12.71 10.50 -12.07
CA ARG A 54 -12.01 11.47 -11.21
C ARG A 54 -10.52 11.39 -11.53
N GLY A 55 -10.05 12.33 -12.36
CA GLY A 55 -8.62 12.49 -12.67
C GLY A 55 -7.75 12.64 -11.40
N PRO A 56 -6.42 12.57 -11.52
CA PRO A 56 -5.51 12.68 -10.38
C PRO A 56 -5.80 13.96 -9.58
N PRO A 57 -5.74 13.90 -8.23
CA PRO A 57 -5.98 15.09 -7.42
C PRO A 57 -5.00 16.20 -7.81
N SER A 58 -5.49 17.44 -7.92
CA SER A 58 -4.63 18.58 -8.26
C SER A 58 -3.53 18.75 -7.20
N ARG A 59 -2.39 19.36 -7.60
CA ARG A 59 -1.27 19.62 -6.68
C ARG A 59 -1.72 20.44 -5.45
N GLU A 60 -2.61 21.41 -5.66
CA GLU A 60 -3.18 22.25 -4.59
C GLU A 60 -4.06 21.45 -3.63
N ALA A 61 -4.88 20.52 -4.14
CA ALA A 61 -5.69 19.63 -3.30
C ALA A 61 -4.84 18.61 -2.53
N SER A 62 -3.68 18.24 -3.07
CA SER A 62 -2.75 17.28 -2.44
C SER A 62 -1.86 17.91 -1.36
N ALA A 63 -1.62 19.22 -1.41
CA ALA A 63 -0.72 19.94 -0.51
C ALA A 63 -0.99 19.73 0.99
N PRO A 64 -2.24 19.81 1.50
CA PRO A 64 -2.48 19.73 2.94
C PRO A 64 -2.27 18.31 3.51
N TRP A 65 -2.25 17.28 2.66
CA TRP A 65 -2.04 15.89 3.09
C TRP A 65 -0.57 15.50 3.22
N GLN A 66 0.36 16.23 2.56
CA GLN A 66 1.79 15.89 2.57
C GLN A 66 2.40 15.89 3.97
N PRO A 67 2.15 16.90 4.84
CA PRO A 67 2.75 16.91 6.17
C PRO A 67 2.22 15.78 7.06
N ALA A 68 0.93 15.43 6.94
CA ALA A 68 0.34 14.30 7.65
C ALA A 68 0.99 12.97 7.22
N MET A 69 1.13 12.74 5.91
CA MET A 69 1.80 11.55 5.39
C MET A 69 3.26 11.47 5.84
N ALA A 70 4.00 12.58 5.80
CA ALA A 70 5.38 12.64 6.28
C ALA A 70 5.49 12.30 7.78
N GLY A 71 4.55 12.79 8.59
CA GLY A 71 4.44 12.43 10.00
C GLY A 71 4.20 10.93 10.23
N LEU A 72 3.27 10.33 9.48
CA LEU A 72 3.01 8.88 9.56
C LEU A 72 4.23 8.06 9.12
N ILE A 73 4.92 8.47 8.07
CA ILE A 73 6.15 7.80 7.63
C ILE A 73 7.21 7.88 8.73
N ARG A 74 7.39 9.03 9.38
CA ARG A 74 8.30 9.13 10.53
C ARG A 74 7.91 8.18 11.66
N ALA A 75 6.62 8.05 11.97
CA ALA A 75 6.13 7.10 12.97
C ALA A 75 6.45 5.65 12.61
N LEU A 76 6.23 5.24 11.35
CA LEU A 76 6.58 3.90 10.84
C LEU A 76 8.08 3.62 10.99
N ARG A 77 8.93 4.60 10.71
CA ARG A 77 10.39 4.48 10.84
C ARG A 77 10.85 4.39 12.29
N ALA A 78 10.14 5.07 13.19
CA ALA A 78 10.44 5.11 14.63
C ALA A 78 10.12 3.79 15.32
N ARG A 79 9.02 3.18 14.92
CA ARG A 79 8.43 2.01 15.56
C ARG A 79 8.10 0.93 14.53
N PRO A 80 9.08 0.44 13.76
CA PRO A 80 8.83 -0.54 12.71
C PRO A 80 8.34 -1.89 13.24
N GLY A 81 8.55 -2.17 14.54
CA GLY A 81 8.10 -3.40 15.22
C GLY A 81 6.78 -3.27 15.99
N ASP A 82 6.09 -2.13 15.91
CA ASP A 82 4.78 -1.93 16.55
C ASP A 82 3.68 -2.24 15.53
N VAL A 83 3.05 -3.42 15.67
CA VAL A 83 2.01 -3.92 14.75
C VAL A 83 0.88 -2.91 14.57
N ALA A 84 0.40 -2.32 15.67
CA ALA A 84 -0.75 -1.42 15.62
C ALA A 84 -0.42 -0.12 14.88
N VAL A 85 0.80 0.41 15.06
CA VAL A 85 1.31 1.56 14.30
C VAL A 85 1.49 1.18 12.83
N ALA A 86 2.09 0.02 12.55
CA ALA A 86 2.33 -0.46 11.18
C ALA A 86 1.04 -0.58 10.38
N VAL A 87 0.05 -1.32 10.89
CA VAL A 87 -1.25 -1.53 10.24
C VAL A 87 -1.98 -0.20 10.04
N SER A 88 -2.12 0.58 11.13
CA SER A 88 -2.91 1.82 11.09
C SER A 88 -2.32 2.85 10.13
N ALA A 89 -1.00 3.05 10.17
CA ALA A 89 -0.32 4.02 9.31
C ALA A 89 -0.29 3.55 7.86
N CYS A 90 -0.01 2.27 7.57
CA CYS A 90 -0.05 1.75 6.20
C CYS A 90 -1.44 1.90 5.58
N VAL A 91 -2.51 1.57 6.32
CA VAL A 91 -3.90 1.74 5.85
C VAL A 91 -4.24 3.22 5.63
N ALA A 92 -3.89 4.10 6.57
CA ALA A 92 -4.17 5.53 6.45
C ALA A 92 -3.43 6.17 5.25
N LEU A 93 -2.16 5.82 5.06
CA LEU A 93 -1.39 6.24 3.89
C LEU A 93 -2.02 5.71 2.60
N ALA A 94 -2.44 4.44 2.56
CA ALA A 94 -3.01 3.84 1.35
C ALA A 94 -4.30 4.55 0.92
N TRP A 95 -5.21 4.83 1.86
CA TRP A 95 -6.42 5.60 1.57
C TRP A 95 -6.12 7.02 1.14
N THR A 96 -5.17 7.68 1.79
CA THR A 96 -4.77 9.05 1.44
C THR A 96 -4.22 9.11 0.03
N VAL A 97 -3.31 8.19 -0.32
CA VAL A 97 -2.71 8.09 -1.66
C VAL A 97 -3.77 7.75 -2.71
N GLU A 98 -4.67 6.81 -2.40
CA GLU A 98 -5.67 6.37 -3.37
C GLU A 98 -6.78 7.40 -3.61
N LYS A 99 -7.15 8.22 -2.61
CA LYS A 99 -8.37 9.04 -2.69
C LYS A 99 -8.11 10.54 -2.72
N GLN A 100 -7.03 11.02 -2.10
CA GLN A 100 -6.92 12.43 -1.74
C GLN A 100 -5.69 13.12 -2.30
N ALA A 101 -4.52 12.49 -2.21
CA ALA A 101 -3.28 13.18 -2.47
C ALA A 101 -2.26 12.28 -3.17
N ARG A 102 -1.66 12.81 -4.23
CA ARG A 102 -0.49 12.18 -4.82
C ARG A 102 0.75 12.58 -4.01
N PRO A 103 1.49 11.63 -3.42
CA PRO A 103 2.73 11.94 -2.72
C PRO A 103 3.76 12.50 -3.72
N CYS A 104 4.61 13.44 -3.27
CA CYS A 104 5.75 13.84 -4.10
C CYS A 104 6.79 12.71 -4.14
N GLY A 105 7.66 12.71 -5.16
CA GLY A 105 8.62 11.61 -5.38
C GLY A 105 9.52 11.32 -4.18
N THR A 106 9.98 12.35 -3.45
CA THR A 106 10.76 12.18 -2.21
C THR A 106 9.96 11.47 -1.12
N LEU A 107 8.66 11.79 -0.99
CA LEU A 107 7.78 11.14 -0.03
C LEU A 107 7.49 9.69 -0.43
N VAL A 108 7.42 9.38 -1.73
CA VAL A 108 7.34 7.99 -2.22
C VAL A 108 8.60 7.21 -1.82
N ALA A 109 9.78 7.77 -2.05
CA ALA A 109 11.03 7.14 -1.63
C ALA A 109 11.04 6.85 -0.12
N ASP A 110 10.60 7.82 0.67
CA ASP A 110 10.53 7.69 2.12
C ASP A 110 9.52 6.64 2.58
N MET A 111 8.36 6.60 1.92
CA MET A 111 7.30 5.65 2.16
C MET A 111 7.74 4.22 1.82
N MET A 112 8.42 4.01 0.69
CA MET A 112 8.93 2.70 0.30
C MET A 112 10.03 2.20 1.25
N SER A 113 10.91 3.09 1.70
CA SER A 113 11.90 2.80 2.73
C SER A 113 11.24 2.37 4.06
N ALA A 114 10.21 3.08 4.52
CA ALA A 114 9.47 2.70 5.71
C ALA A 114 8.73 1.37 5.54
N LEU A 115 8.10 1.15 4.39
CA LEU A 115 7.40 -0.09 4.05
C LEU A 115 8.33 -1.30 4.13
N VAL A 116 9.56 -1.17 3.63
CA VAL A 116 10.59 -2.22 3.69
C VAL A 116 10.97 -2.54 5.13
N MET A 117 11.09 -1.55 6.00
CA MET A 117 11.38 -1.78 7.42
C MET A 117 10.24 -2.50 8.13
N VAL A 118 9.00 -2.08 7.88
CA VAL A 118 7.79 -2.70 8.45
C VAL A 118 7.66 -4.16 8.04
N LEU A 119 7.75 -4.45 6.74
CA LEU A 119 7.65 -5.83 6.23
C LEU A 119 8.78 -6.72 6.74
N ARG A 120 9.98 -6.18 6.96
CA ARG A 120 11.10 -6.92 7.55
C ARG A 120 10.92 -7.20 9.04
N ALA A 121 10.33 -6.27 9.78
CA ALA A 121 10.04 -6.42 11.21
C ALA A 121 8.88 -7.39 11.47
N HIS A 122 7.95 -7.53 10.52
CA HIS A 122 6.69 -8.26 10.66
C HIS A 122 6.48 -9.33 9.58
N GLN A 123 7.46 -10.21 9.35
CA GLN A 123 7.44 -11.19 8.25
C GLN A 123 6.30 -12.23 8.31
N GLY A 124 5.69 -12.44 9.48
CA GLY A 124 4.61 -13.41 9.70
C GLY A 124 3.30 -12.80 10.20
N ASP A 125 3.16 -11.48 10.20
CA ASP A 125 1.93 -10.81 10.61
C ASP A 125 1.05 -10.53 9.38
N ALA A 126 -0.14 -11.11 9.34
CA ALA A 126 -1.01 -11.07 8.17
C ALA A 126 -1.62 -9.68 7.96
N ASP A 127 -1.97 -9.00 9.05
CA ASP A 127 -2.57 -7.67 9.01
C ASP A 127 -1.55 -6.64 8.51
N VAL A 128 -0.31 -6.73 8.99
CA VAL A 128 0.78 -5.87 8.52
C VAL A 128 1.09 -6.14 7.05
N ALA A 129 1.17 -7.41 6.65
CA ALA A 129 1.42 -7.77 5.26
C ALA A 129 0.30 -7.28 4.32
N GLU A 130 -0.97 -7.41 4.73
CA GLU A 130 -2.11 -6.92 3.96
C GLU A 130 -2.07 -5.40 3.81
N ALA A 131 -1.87 -4.68 4.92
CA ALA A 131 -1.81 -3.22 4.96
C ALA A 131 -0.65 -2.68 4.12
N ALA A 132 0.52 -3.31 4.20
CA ALA A 132 1.70 -2.97 3.42
C ALA A 132 1.48 -3.18 1.91
N CYS A 133 0.90 -4.33 1.51
CA CYS A 133 0.58 -4.60 0.11
C CYS A 133 -0.48 -3.65 -0.44
N PHE A 134 -1.42 -3.20 0.41
CA PHE A 134 -2.40 -2.19 0.03
C PHE A 134 -1.75 -0.83 -0.26
N LEU A 135 -0.84 -0.39 0.62
CA LEU A 135 -0.09 0.84 0.40
C LEU A 135 0.73 0.79 -0.88
N LEU A 136 1.47 -0.30 -1.13
CA LEU A 136 2.23 -0.47 -2.36
C LEU A 136 1.33 -0.40 -3.60
N SER A 137 0.17 -1.06 -3.56
CA SER A 137 -0.81 -1.01 -4.65
C SER A 137 -1.32 0.40 -4.89
N ALA A 138 -1.61 1.16 -3.83
CA ALA A 138 -2.11 2.53 -3.94
C ALA A 138 -1.08 3.46 -4.60
N VAL A 139 0.20 3.33 -4.21
CA VAL A 139 1.31 4.10 -4.82
C VAL A 139 1.52 3.68 -6.27
N ALA A 140 1.55 2.39 -6.57
CA ALA A 140 1.80 1.88 -7.91
C ALA A 140 0.72 2.30 -8.91
N LYS A 141 -0.56 2.31 -8.50
CA LYS A 141 -1.70 2.58 -9.39
C LYS A 141 -1.60 3.90 -10.16
N ASP A 142 -1.08 4.95 -9.52
CA ASP A 142 -0.96 6.29 -10.11
C ASP A 142 0.52 6.76 -10.21
N ALA A 143 1.46 5.81 -10.20
CA ALA A 143 2.90 6.09 -10.17
C ALA A 143 3.39 6.77 -11.46
N GLY A 144 4.10 7.88 -11.29
CA GLY A 144 4.86 8.55 -12.35
C GLY A 144 6.26 7.98 -12.44
N ASP A 145 7.07 8.46 -13.39
CA ASP A 145 8.35 7.81 -13.68
C ASP A 145 9.32 7.85 -12.49
N GLN A 146 9.38 8.97 -11.76
CA GLN A 146 10.16 9.07 -10.51
C GLN A 146 9.63 8.13 -9.41
N ASP A 147 8.31 8.01 -9.28
CA ASP A 147 7.68 7.15 -8.27
C ASP A 147 8.00 5.66 -8.55
N LYS A 148 7.95 5.27 -9.83
CA LYS A 148 8.32 3.91 -10.29
C LYS A 148 9.78 3.63 -9.94
N GLU A 149 10.68 4.55 -10.26
CA GLU A 149 12.12 4.41 -10.01
C GLU A 149 12.42 4.21 -8.52
N HIS A 150 11.79 5.01 -7.64
CA HIS A 150 11.92 4.86 -6.19
C HIS A 150 11.36 3.52 -5.69
N MET A 151 10.20 3.10 -6.21
CA MET A 151 9.57 1.82 -5.86
C MET A 151 10.45 0.63 -6.23
N MET A 152 11.00 0.59 -7.45
CA MET A 152 11.84 -0.53 -7.89
C MET A 152 13.15 -0.59 -7.10
N ARG A 153 13.79 0.55 -6.84
CA ARG A 153 15.06 0.59 -6.07
C ARG A 153 14.92 0.29 -4.59
N SER A 154 13.73 0.48 -4.02
CA SER A 154 13.51 0.21 -2.59
C SER A 154 13.63 -1.26 -2.21
N GLY A 155 13.42 -2.18 -3.16
CA GLY A 155 13.28 -3.62 -2.87
C GLY A 155 11.92 -4.01 -2.29
N ALA A 156 10.96 -3.09 -2.17
CA ALA A 156 9.59 -3.40 -1.75
C ALA A 156 8.91 -4.51 -2.58
N PRO A 157 9.06 -4.55 -3.93
CA PRO A 157 8.54 -5.67 -4.73
C PRO A 157 9.02 -7.05 -4.26
N LEU A 158 10.28 -7.17 -3.85
CA LEU A 158 10.86 -8.44 -3.41
C LEU A 158 10.25 -8.90 -2.09
N LEU A 159 9.94 -7.97 -1.18
CA LEU A 159 9.24 -8.30 0.06
C LEU A 159 7.79 -8.72 -0.19
N VAL A 160 7.11 -8.18 -1.20
CA VAL A 160 5.79 -8.70 -1.61
C VAL A 160 5.90 -10.13 -2.13
N VAL A 161 6.96 -10.48 -2.86
CA VAL A 161 7.21 -11.88 -3.25
C VAL A 161 7.43 -12.76 -2.02
N MET A 162 8.14 -12.28 -1.00
CA MET A 162 8.29 -13.01 0.26
C MET A 162 6.94 -13.22 0.97
N VAL A 163 6.09 -12.20 1.03
CA VAL A 163 4.71 -12.29 1.56
C VAL A 163 3.91 -13.35 0.78
N LEU A 164 3.92 -13.28 -0.55
CA LEU A 164 3.23 -14.26 -1.39
C LEU A 164 3.71 -15.68 -1.13
N ARG A 165 5.02 -15.88 -1.05
CA ARG A 165 5.61 -17.18 -0.77
C ARG A 165 5.16 -17.69 0.59
N HIS A 166 5.28 -16.88 1.64
CA HIS A 166 4.93 -17.26 3.00
C HIS A 166 3.46 -17.68 3.11
N TYR A 167 2.54 -16.81 2.69
CA TYR A 167 1.11 -17.07 2.82
C TYR A 167 0.54 -18.06 1.81
N ALA A 168 1.22 -18.31 0.68
CA ALA A 168 0.83 -19.38 -0.24
C ALA A 168 0.99 -20.78 0.38
N GLU A 169 1.83 -20.94 1.41
CA GLU A 169 2.04 -22.22 2.10
C GLU A 169 1.20 -22.37 3.36
N GLN A 170 0.68 -21.28 3.91
CA GLN A 170 -0.06 -21.31 5.15
C GLN A 170 -1.47 -21.89 5.00
N ALA A 171 -1.90 -22.59 6.06
CA ALA A 171 -3.29 -22.98 6.24
C ALA A 171 -4.09 -21.81 6.89
N GLY A 172 -5.39 -21.77 6.65
CA GLY A 172 -6.28 -20.73 7.20
C GLY A 172 -6.78 -19.70 6.18
N ASP A 173 -7.47 -18.68 6.68
CA ASP A 173 -8.00 -17.58 5.87
C ASP A 173 -6.91 -16.56 5.55
N VAL A 174 -6.12 -16.88 4.54
CA VAL A 174 -5.03 -16.03 4.01
C VAL A 174 -5.43 -15.35 2.71
N GLU A 175 -6.71 -15.45 2.31
CA GLU A 175 -7.17 -14.85 1.06
C GLU A 175 -7.00 -13.31 1.03
N PRO A 176 -7.32 -12.55 2.10
CA PRO A 176 -7.18 -11.09 2.07
C PRO A 176 -5.76 -10.61 1.78
N VAL A 177 -4.77 -11.22 2.45
CA VAL A 177 -3.34 -10.90 2.26
C VAL A 177 -2.87 -11.32 0.86
N LEU A 178 -3.24 -12.52 0.39
CA LEU A 178 -2.87 -12.99 -0.96
C LEU A 178 -3.48 -12.11 -2.04
N ARG A 179 -4.75 -11.69 -1.90
CA ARG A 179 -5.42 -10.80 -2.85
C ARG A 179 -4.68 -9.47 -2.96
N ARG A 180 -4.29 -8.87 -1.83
CA ARG A 180 -3.55 -7.60 -1.81
C ARG A 180 -2.14 -7.76 -2.37
N ALA A 181 -1.44 -8.83 -2.02
CA ALA A 181 -0.09 -9.10 -2.49
C ALA A 181 -0.04 -9.40 -4.00
N VAL A 182 -0.97 -10.20 -4.53
CA VAL A 182 -1.07 -10.48 -5.99
C VAL A 182 -1.40 -9.20 -6.76
N ASN A 183 -2.32 -8.37 -6.25
CA ASN A 183 -2.64 -7.08 -6.88
C ASN A 183 -1.44 -6.13 -6.88
N ALA A 184 -0.73 -6.02 -5.75
CA ALA A 184 0.48 -5.21 -5.66
C ALA A 184 1.53 -5.67 -6.67
N LEU A 185 1.77 -6.98 -6.75
CA LEU A 185 2.70 -7.55 -7.71
C LEU A 185 2.29 -7.27 -9.16
N ARG A 186 1.01 -7.41 -9.51
CA ARG A 186 0.51 -7.08 -10.87
C ARG A 186 0.79 -5.64 -11.24
N LEU A 187 0.49 -4.70 -10.35
CA LEU A 187 0.74 -3.28 -10.60
C LEU A 187 2.23 -2.98 -10.73
N VAL A 188 3.06 -3.61 -9.89
CA VAL A 188 4.52 -3.49 -10.02
C VAL A 188 5.00 -4.03 -11.36
N LEU A 189 4.53 -5.21 -11.80
CA LEU A 189 4.97 -5.81 -13.07
C LEU A 189 4.54 -5.03 -14.31
N LEU A 190 3.43 -4.29 -14.24
CA LEU A 190 3.02 -3.37 -15.30
C LEU A 190 3.96 -2.16 -15.42
N LEU A 191 4.70 -1.85 -14.35
CA LEU A 191 5.58 -0.69 -14.25
C LEU A 191 7.06 -1.07 -14.26
N ALA A 192 7.37 -2.37 -14.13
CA ALA A 192 8.70 -2.90 -13.96
C ALA A 192 9.48 -2.89 -15.29
N ASP A 193 10.77 -2.63 -15.17
CA ASP A 193 11.75 -2.97 -16.20
C ASP A 193 12.09 -4.46 -16.17
N SER A 194 12.78 -4.94 -17.19
CA SER A 194 13.20 -6.34 -17.30
C SER A 194 14.09 -6.78 -16.14
N ALA A 195 14.89 -5.88 -15.56
CA ALA A 195 15.72 -6.15 -14.39
C ALA A 195 14.86 -6.46 -13.15
N THR A 196 13.84 -5.64 -12.87
CA THR A 196 12.94 -5.85 -11.74
C THR A 196 12.05 -7.08 -11.94
N ALA A 197 11.54 -7.28 -13.15
CA ALA A 197 10.78 -8.49 -13.50
C ALA A 197 11.63 -9.76 -13.29
N GLY A 198 12.90 -9.74 -13.73
CA GLY A 198 13.86 -10.81 -13.51
C GLY A 198 14.14 -11.06 -12.02
N ALA A 199 14.36 -10.00 -11.24
CA ALA A 199 14.59 -10.11 -9.79
C ALA A 199 13.40 -10.71 -9.04
N VAL A 200 12.18 -10.29 -9.37
CA VAL A 200 10.94 -10.84 -8.80
C VAL A 200 10.74 -12.31 -9.21
N SER A 201 11.09 -12.65 -10.45
CA SER A 201 11.07 -14.04 -10.93
C SER A 201 12.04 -14.93 -10.12
N LEU A 202 13.29 -14.49 -9.96
CA LEU A 202 14.32 -15.17 -9.17
C LEU A 202 13.98 -15.26 -7.67
N ALA A 203 13.26 -14.27 -7.12
CA ALA A 203 12.79 -14.29 -5.75
C ALA A 203 11.70 -15.37 -5.49
N GLY A 204 11.17 -15.99 -6.55
CA GLY A 204 10.25 -17.12 -6.48
C GLY A 204 8.77 -16.77 -6.75
N ALA A 205 8.49 -15.63 -7.37
CA ALA A 205 7.10 -15.25 -7.68
C ALA A 205 6.35 -16.27 -8.57
N PRO A 206 6.94 -16.86 -9.62
CA PRO A 206 6.22 -17.84 -10.45
C PRO A 206 5.76 -19.07 -9.66
N ALA A 207 6.60 -19.57 -8.74
CA ALA A 207 6.27 -20.73 -7.91
C ALA A 207 5.13 -20.40 -6.94
N ALA A 208 5.20 -19.24 -6.27
CA ALA A 208 4.15 -18.79 -5.36
C ALA A 208 2.81 -18.59 -6.08
N LEU A 209 2.81 -17.96 -7.26
CA LEU A 209 1.59 -17.71 -8.05
C LEU A 209 0.93 -19.00 -8.53
N ARG A 210 1.71 -19.99 -8.99
CA ARG A 210 1.16 -21.31 -9.35
C ARG A 210 0.55 -22.04 -8.16
N LYS A 211 1.17 -21.93 -6.98
CA LYS A 211 0.63 -22.51 -5.74
C LYS A 211 -0.71 -21.87 -5.36
N ILE A 212 -0.82 -20.55 -5.51
CA ILE A 212 -2.10 -19.83 -5.33
C ILE A 212 -3.13 -20.33 -6.35
N GLN A 213 -2.79 -20.48 -7.64
CA GLN A 213 -3.71 -21.05 -8.63
C GLN A 213 -4.17 -22.47 -8.30
N GLY A 214 -3.30 -23.30 -7.72
CA GLY A 214 -3.68 -24.65 -7.28
C GLY A 214 -4.60 -24.66 -6.05
N ARG A 215 -4.54 -23.62 -5.20
CA ARG A 215 -5.38 -23.49 -4.00
C ARG A 215 -6.79 -22.99 -4.30
N PHE A 216 -6.94 -22.11 -5.28
CA PHE A 216 -8.22 -21.48 -5.61
C PHE A 216 -8.76 -22.00 -6.94
N PRO A 217 -10.07 -22.32 -7.05
CA PRO A 217 -10.66 -22.82 -8.29
C PRO A 217 -10.55 -21.78 -9.42
N GLU A 218 -10.56 -22.22 -10.68
CA GLU A 218 -10.35 -21.36 -11.86
C GLU A 218 -11.34 -20.18 -11.95
N GLY A 219 -12.58 -20.39 -11.48
CA GLY A 219 -13.62 -19.36 -11.40
C GLY A 219 -13.36 -18.29 -10.32
N HIS A 220 -12.36 -18.47 -9.46
CA HIS A 220 -12.04 -17.54 -8.39
C HIS A 220 -11.27 -16.31 -8.92
N ALA A 221 -11.59 -15.13 -8.39
CA ALA A 221 -10.92 -13.88 -8.79
C ALA A 221 -9.41 -13.93 -8.56
N LEU A 222 -8.99 -14.53 -7.45
CA LEU A 222 -7.58 -14.67 -7.09
C LEU A 222 -6.82 -15.62 -8.05
N HIS A 223 -7.47 -16.69 -8.52
CA HIS A 223 -6.88 -17.59 -9.51
C HIS A 223 -6.57 -16.82 -10.81
N ARG A 224 -7.54 -16.05 -11.31
CA ARG A 224 -7.35 -15.20 -12.51
C ARG A 224 -6.29 -14.13 -12.29
N ALA A 225 -6.29 -13.47 -11.14
CA ALA A 225 -5.28 -12.46 -10.81
C ALA A 225 -3.86 -13.08 -10.79
N ALA A 226 -3.70 -14.27 -10.23
CA ALA A 226 -2.42 -14.98 -10.24
C ALA A 226 -1.98 -15.37 -11.66
N GLY A 227 -2.91 -15.88 -12.49
CA GLY A 227 -2.63 -16.21 -13.89
C GLY A 227 -2.19 -15.01 -14.72
N THR A 228 -2.87 -13.86 -14.55
CA THR A 228 -2.49 -12.63 -15.26
C THR A 228 -1.16 -12.05 -14.78
N ALA A 229 -0.77 -12.26 -13.52
CA ALA A 229 0.57 -11.91 -13.03
C ALA A 229 1.66 -12.82 -13.62
N LEU A 230 1.39 -14.12 -13.75
CA LEU A 230 2.30 -15.07 -14.41
C LEU A 230 2.52 -14.72 -15.87
N GLN A 231 1.45 -14.37 -16.59
CA GLN A 231 1.56 -13.92 -17.99
C GLN A 231 2.41 -12.67 -18.13
N ALA A 232 2.27 -11.70 -17.21
CA ALA A 232 3.10 -10.50 -17.20
C ALA A 232 4.58 -10.80 -16.95
N LEU A 233 4.90 -11.79 -16.11
CA LEU A 233 6.28 -12.24 -15.89
C LEU A 233 6.89 -12.92 -17.12
N THR A 234 6.10 -13.61 -17.93
CA THR A 234 6.59 -14.29 -19.15
C THR A 234 6.66 -13.38 -20.37
N ALA A 235 6.00 -12.23 -20.34
CA ALA A 235 5.94 -11.27 -21.45
C ALA A 235 7.05 -10.19 -21.40
N GLN A 236 7.81 -10.13 -20.31
CA GLN A 236 8.95 -9.24 -20.07
C GLN A 236 10.25 -9.91 -20.54
#